data_AF-A0A929RPB7-F1
#
_entry.id   AF-A0A929RPB7-F1
#
_cell.length_a   1.000
_cell.length_b   1.000
_cell.length_c   1.000
_cell.angle_alpha   90.00
_cell.angle_beta   90.00
_cell.angle_gamma   90.00
#
_symmetry.space_group_name_H-M   'P 1'
#
loop_
_entity.id
_entity.type
_entity.pdbx_description
1 polymer ?
#
loop_
_entity_poly.entity_id
_entity_poly.type
_entity_poly.pdbx_seq_one_letter_code
_entity_poly.pdbx_strand_id
1 'polypeptide(L)'
;MGVFLTYARTHSGGDVQGLAFATNGTSTVLGFDKVSATEAPKLSVAPIDGGEFDPTKVFELRLWVPVKLPDEPAEGDVLAHEYRWVNGVGAVELTLTAARPEAPSEDTEPASVGGWFHKASYLQHKSAASSDRDSASDPTSGQTEQDEQHAATDNMTAVEFIQEEDKYGNTVVVDQLFTGEWGR
;
A
#
# COMPACT_ATOMS: atom_id res chain seq x y z
N MET A 1 -8.98 -9.40 -15.29
CA MET A 1 -8.26 -9.89 -14.11
C MET A 1 -7.01 -10.68 -14.48
N GLY A 2 -7.11 -11.83 -15.15
CA GLY A 2 -5.95 -12.69 -15.44
C GLY A 2 -4.75 -12.00 -16.11
N VAL A 3 -4.97 -11.16 -17.13
CA VAL A 3 -3.89 -10.40 -17.80
C VAL A 3 -3.14 -9.48 -16.83
N PHE A 4 -3.86 -8.72 -16.00
CA PHE A 4 -3.27 -7.83 -15.01
C PHE A 4 -2.48 -8.62 -13.95
N LEU A 5 -3.04 -9.72 -13.43
CA LEU A 5 -2.36 -10.55 -12.43
C LEU A 5 -1.10 -11.21 -13.00
N THR A 6 -1.13 -11.63 -14.26
CA THR A 6 0.07 -12.12 -14.96
C THR A 6 1.13 -11.03 -15.06
N TYR A 7 0.74 -9.82 -15.50
CA TYR A 7 1.66 -8.70 -15.59
C TYR A 7 2.29 -8.37 -14.23
N ALA A 8 1.47 -8.16 -13.20
CA ALA A 8 1.92 -7.83 -11.86
C ALA A 8 2.85 -8.92 -11.29
N ARG A 9 2.51 -10.21 -11.43
CA ARG A 9 3.36 -11.32 -10.96
C ARG A 9 4.71 -11.39 -11.69
N THR A 10 4.72 -11.13 -13.00
CA THR A 10 5.96 -11.14 -13.79
C THR A 10 6.88 -9.99 -13.42
N HIS A 11 6.34 -8.80 -13.16
CA HIS A 11 7.12 -7.59 -12.94
C HIS A 11 7.39 -7.28 -11.45
N SER A 12 6.68 -7.92 -10.52
CA SER A 12 6.93 -7.74 -9.07
C SER A 12 8.02 -8.65 -8.49
N GLY A 13 8.51 -9.64 -9.25
CA GLY A 13 9.42 -10.66 -8.70
C GLY A 13 8.73 -11.71 -7.82
N GLY A 14 7.39 -11.68 -7.70
CA GLY A 14 6.58 -12.77 -7.15
C GLY A 14 5.90 -12.48 -5.81
N ASP A 15 6.49 -11.64 -4.95
CA ASP A 15 5.91 -11.28 -3.65
C ASP A 15 5.22 -9.93 -3.73
N VAL A 16 3.91 -9.91 -3.46
CA VAL A 16 3.11 -8.67 -3.34
C VAL A 16 2.21 -8.78 -2.13
N GLN A 17 1.92 -7.65 -1.50
CA GLN A 17 0.90 -7.51 -0.48
C GLN A 17 -0.08 -6.44 -0.91
N GLY A 18 -1.32 -6.47 -0.42
CA GLY A 18 -2.17 -5.33 -0.67
C GLY A 18 -3.61 -5.40 -0.21
N LEU A 19 -4.45 -4.63 -0.91
CA LEU A 19 -5.85 -4.46 -0.58
C LEU A 19 -6.70 -4.57 -1.85
N ALA A 20 -7.86 -5.20 -1.70
CA ALA A 20 -8.93 -5.20 -2.68
C ALA A 20 -10.10 -4.40 -2.10
N PHE A 21 -10.40 -3.24 -2.68
CA PHE A 21 -11.52 -2.39 -2.30
C PHE A 21 -12.69 -2.70 -3.21
N ALA A 22 -13.68 -3.43 -2.72
CA ALA A 22 -14.87 -3.78 -3.46
C ALA A 22 -16.11 -3.08 -2.90
N THR A 23 -17.16 -2.97 -3.72
CA THR A 23 -18.44 -2.38 -3.27
C THR A 23 -19.09 -3.13 -2.10
N ASN A 24 -18.68 -4.38 -1.85
CA ASN A 24 -19.17 -5.21 -0.75
C ASN A 24 -18.19 -5.30 0.43
N GLY A 25 -17.11 -4.50 0.43
CA GLY A 25 -16.15 -4.44 1.53
C GLY A 25 -14.69 -4.48 1.04
N THR A 26 -13.77 -4.38 2.00
CA THR A 26 -12.33 -4.45 1.76
C THR A 26 -11.82 -5.85 2.10
N SER A 27 -10.89 -6.37 1.31
CA SER A 27 -10.19 -7.63 1.60
C SER A 27 -8.68 -7.40 1.56
N THR A 28 -7.95 -8.12 2.42
CA THR A 28 -6.49 -8.15 2.41
C THR A 28 -6.01 -9.05 1.27
N VAL A 29 -5.04 -8.59 0.50
CA VAL A 29 -4.33 -9.39 -0.50
C VAL A 29 -3.06 -9.95 0.14
N LEU A 30 -2.99 -11.27 0.22
CA LEU A 30 -1.86 -12.00 0.80
C LEU A 30 -0.75 -12.33 -0.22
N GLY A 31 -1.04 -12.11 -1.50
CA GLY A 31 -0.11 -12.34 -2.61
C GLY A 31 -0.75 -13.18 -3.71
N PHE A 32 0.10 -13.82 -4.53
CA PHE A 32 -0.36 -14.76 -5.54
C PHE A 32 -0.41 -16.18 -4.98
N ASP A 33 -1.44 -16.94 -5.36
CA ASP A 33 -1.51 -18.37 -5.02
C ASP A 33 -0.27 -19.10 -5.56
N LYS A 34 0.19 -20.11 -4.83
CA LYS A 34 1.26 -21.02 -5.25
C LYS A 34 0.75 -21.98 -6.34
N VAL A 35 0.36 -21.43 -7.48
CA VAL A 35 0.00 -22.19 -8.67
C VAL A 35 1.23 -22.47 -9.54
N SER A 36 1.20 -23.64 -10.21
CA SER A 36 2.20 -24.05 -11.19
C SER A 36 2.40 -22.98 -12.28
N ALA A 37 3.59 -22.92 -12.88
CA ALA A 37 3.95 -21.90 -13.88
C ALA A 37 3.04 -21.90 -15.14
N THR A 38 2.25 -22.96 -15.33
CA THR A 38 1.35 -23.15 -16.48
C THR A 38 -0.08 -22.65 -16.25
N GLU A 39 -0.46 -22.31 -15.02
CA GLU A 39 -1.80 -21.81 -14.71
C GLU A 39 -1.80 -20.28 -14.54
N ALA A 40 -2.92 -19.65 -14.91
CA ALA A 40 -3.11 -18.22 -14.69
C ALA A 40 -3.00 -17.90 -13.19
N PRO A 41 -2.23 -16.86 -12.80
CA PRO A 41 -2.06 -16.52 -11.40
C PRO A 41 -3.42 -16.15 -10.79
N LYS A 42 -3.67 -16.68 -9.60
CA LYS A 42 -4.82 -16.35 -8.77
C LYS A 42 -4.36 -15.49 -7.61
N LEU A 43 -5.24 -14.60 -7.18
CA LEU A 43 -4.99 -13.72 -6.05
C LEU A 43 -5.43 -14.42 -4.77
N SER A 44 -4.52 -14.51 -3.81
CA SER A 44 -4.83 -14.98 -2.47
C SER A 44 -5.36 -13.80 -1.66
N VAL A 45 -6.60 -13.91 -1.18
CA VAL A 45 -7.27 -12.84 -0.43
C VAL A 45 -7.85 -13.36 0.87
N ALA A 46 -7.79 -12.54 1.91
CA ALA A 46 -8.42 -12.80 3.20
C ALA A 46 -9.49 -11.71 3.48
N PRO A 47 -10.69 -12.10 3.92
CA PRO A 47 -11.74 -11.14 4.24
C PRO A 47 -11.36 -10.30 5.46
N ILE A 48 -11.73 -9.01 5.44
CA ILE A 48 -11.78 -8.18 6.64
C ILE A 48 -13.24 -8.19 7.09
N ASP A 49 -13.49 -8.47 8.37
CA ASP A 49 -14.83 -8.50 8.98
C ASP A 49 -15.83 -9.50 8.37
N GLY A 50 -15.33 -10.60 7.78
CA GLY A 50 -16.14 -11.74 7.33
C GLY A 50 -16.83 -11.59 5.98
N GLY A 51 -16.62 -10.49 5.26
CA GLY A 51 -17.09 -10.31 3.89
C GLY A 51 -16.15 -10.96 2.87
N GLU A 52 -16.62 -11.98 2.14
CA GLU A 52 -15.82 -12.60 1.07
C GLU A 52 -15.59 -11.66 -0.12
N PHE A 53 -14.38 -11.74 -0.68
CA PHE A 53 -14.05 -11.03 -1.90
C PHE A 53 -14.85 -11.60 -3.08
N ASP A 54 -15.68 -10.76 -3.70
CA ASP A 54 -16.47 -11.11 -4.88
C ASP A 54 -15.89 -10.42 -6.15
N PRO A 55 -15.14 -11.15 -6.99
CA PRO A 55 -14.53 -10.58 -8.19
C PRO A 55 -15.55 -10.26 -9.30
N THR A 56 -16.85 -10.50 -9.08
CA THR A 56 -17.92 -10.07 -10.00
C THR A 56 -18.39 -8.64 -9.75
N LYS A 57 -18.03 -8.05 -8.60
CA LYS A 57 -18.34 -6.65 -8.26
C LYS A 57 -17.34 -5.68 -8.87
N VAL A 58 -17.65 -4.38 -8.80
CA VAL A 58 -16.64 -3.36 -9.05
C VAL A 58 -15.67 -3.35 -7.88
N PHE A 59 -14.38 -3.44 -8.19
CA PHE A 59 -13.32 -3.39 -7.21
C PHE A 59 -12.05 -2.73 -7.77
N GLU A 60 -11.28 -2.16 -6.85
CA GLU A 60 -9.91 -1.70 -7.07
C GLU A 60 -8.94 -2.64 -6.35
N LEU A 61 -7.93 -3.12 -7.05
CA LEU A 61 -6.75 -3.76 -6.45
C LEU A 61 -5.66 -2.72 -6.30
N ARG A 62 -5.06 -2.67 -5.11
CA ARG A 62 -3.80 -1.96 -4.84
C ARG A 62 -2.80 -3.00 -4.35
N LEU A 63 -1.76 -3.26 -5.14
CA LEU A 63 -0.73 -4.27 -4.88
C LEU A 63 0.60 -3.57 -4.69
N TRP A 64 1.19 -3.68 -3.51
CA TRP A 64 2.52 -3.18 -3.20
C TRP A 64 3.55 -4.29 -3.33
N VAL A 65 4.67 -3.97 -3.95
CA VAL A 65 5.86 -4.83 -3.96
C VAL A 65 6.71 -4.44 -2.76
N PRO A 66 6.97 -5.35 -1.81
CA PRO A 66 7.90 -5.07 -0.72
C PRO A 66 9.30 -4.83 -1.29
N VAL A 67 9.82 -3.61 -1.12
CA VAL A 67 11.18 -3.27 -1.53
C VAL A 67 12.07 -3.23 -0.30
N LYS A 68 13.11 -4.05 -0.28
CA LYS A 68 14.12 -4.00 0.78
C LYS A 68 15.12 -2.89 0.43
N LEU A 69 15.03 -1.79 1.17
CA LEU A 69 15.91 -0.66 0.97
C LEU A 69 17.22 -0.79 1.77
N PRO A 70 18.36 -0.36 1.19
CA PRO A 70 19.58 -0.13 1.96
C PRO A 70 19.41 1.11 2.86
N ASP A 71 20.28 1.25 3.87
CA ASP A 71 20.26 2.40 4.78
C ASP A 71 20.38 3.75 4.03
N GLU A 72 21.18 3.75 2.95
CA GLU A 72 21.32 4.87 2.02
C GLU A 72 21.03 4.38 0.59
N PRO A 73 19.85 4.69 0.01
CA PRO A 73 19.54 4.33 -1.36
C PRO A 73 20.36 5.15 -2.37
N ALA A 74 20.88 4.47 -3.38
CA ALA A 74 21.56 5.06 -4.51
C ALA A 74 20.56 5.67 -5.51
N GLU A 75 21.03 6.60 -6.33
CA GLU A 75 20.24 7.17 -7.40
C GLU A 75 19.69 6.08 -8.35
N GLY A 76 18.42 6.17 -8.67
CA GLY A 76 17.70 5.17 -9.47
C GLY A 76 17.18 3.97 -8.66
N ASP A 77 17.53 3.82 -7.38
CA ASP A 77 16.98 2.75 -6.54
C ASP A 77 15.46 2.91 -6.42
N VAL A 78 14.73 1.82 -6.62
CA VAL A 78 13.28 1.79 -6.41
C VAL A 78 12.99 1.86 -4.91
N LEU A 79 12.25 2.89 -4.49
CA LEU A 79 11.84 3.13 -3.11
C LEU A 79 10.48 2.55 -2.77
N ALA A 80 9.57 2.55 -3.74
CA ALA A 80 8.26 1.93 -3.63
C ALA A 80 7.74 1.58 -5.01
N HIS A 81 6.97 0.49 -5.08
CA HIS A 81 6.37 0.02 -6.33
C HIS A 81 4.96 -0.48 -6.05
N GLU A 82 3.99 0.10 -6.75
CA GLU A 82 2.58 -0.21 -6.61
C GLU A 82 1.92 -0.45 -7.97
N TYR A 83 1.11 -1.50 -8.05
CA TYR A 83 0.18 -1.72 -9.16
C TYR A 83 -1.25 -1.42 -8.70
N ARG A 84 -1.94 -0.54 -9.43
CA ARG A 84 -3.38 -0.31 -9.24
C ARG A 84 -4.17 -0.81 -10.42
N TRP A 85 -5.30 -1.44 -10.14
CA TRP A 85 -6.20 -1.90 -11.19
C TRP A 85 -7.66 -1.85 -10.74
N VAL A 86 -8.46 -1.10 -11.48
CA VAL A 86 -9.92 -1.12 -11.36
C VAL A 86 -10.46 -2.04 -12.44
N ASN A 87 -11.26 -3.03 -12.04
CA ASN A 87 -11.75 -4.02 -12.98
C ASN A 87 -12.62 -3.38 -14.09
N GLY A 88 -12.17 -3.51 -15.34
CA GLY A 88 -12.85 -2.97 -16.51
C GLY A 88 -12.51 -1.52 -16.89
N VAL A 89 -11.69 -0.82 -16.09
CA VAL A 89 -11.32 0.59 -16.36
C VAL A 89 -9.87 0.71 -16.84
N GLY A 90 -8.95 -0.09 -16.29
CA GLY A 90 -7.54 -0.03 -16.67
C GLY A 90 -6.61 -0.25 -15.48
N ALA A 91 -5.32 -0.41 -15.77
CA ALA A 91 -4.27 -0.57 -14.76
C ALA A 91 -3.28 0.59 -14.84
N VAL A 92 -2.72 0.95 -13.69
CA VAL A 92 -1.64 1.93 -13.54
C VAL A 92 -0.53 1.29 -12.74
N GLU A 93 0.71 1.54 -13.14
CA GLU A 93 1.93 1.14 -12.44
C GLU A 93 2.63 2.40 -11.95
N LEU A 94 2.99 2.40 -10.67
CA LEU A 94 3.61 3.53 -10.00
C LEU A 94 4.93 3.07 -9.38
N THR A 95 6.01 3.74 -9.76
CA THR A 95 7.35 3.47 -9.25
C THR A 95 7.92 4.77 -8.71
N LEU A 96 8.29 4.77 -7.44
CA LEU A 96 9.07 5.85 -6.84
C LEU A 96 10.54 5.44 -6.86
N THR A 97 11.42 6.28 -7.39
CA THR A 97 12.87 6.07 -7.40
C THR A 97 13.59 7.14 -6.58
N ALA A 98 14.76 6.81 -6.06
CA ALA A 98 15.65 7.78 -5.44
C ALA A 98 16.23 8.71 -6.52
N ALA A 99 16.06 10.01 -6.35
CA ALA A 99 16.65 11.03 -7.20
C ALA A 99 17.83 11.70 -6.48
N ARG A 100 18.94 11.90 -7.19
CA ARG A 100 20.00 12.82 -6.75
C ARG A 100 19.66 14.22 -7.31
N PRO A 101 19.99 15.32 -6.60
CA PRO A 101 19.91 16.64 -7.19
C PRO A 101 20.92 16.73 -8.34
N GLU A 102 20.46 16.53 -9.56
CA GLU A 102 21.22 16.80 -10.78
C GLU A 102 21.15 18.31 -11.09
N ALA A 103 22.22 18.86 -11.67
CA ALA A 103 22.17 20.18 -12.28
C ALA A 103 21.24 20.12 -13.51
N PRO A 104 20.50 21.19 -13.84
CA PRO A 104 19.55 21.16 -14.95
C PRO A 104 20.26 20.80 -16.27
N SER A 105 19.82 19.71 -16.91
CA SER A 105 20.25 19.29 -18.24
C SER A 105 19.11 19.47 -19.26
N GLU A 106 19.45 19.84 -20.50
CA GLU A 106 18.50 20.25 -21.56
C GLU A 106 18.03 19.10 -22.47
N ASP A 107 18.29 17.84 -22.12
CA ASP A 107 17.96 16.71 -22.99
C ASP A 107 16.66 16.03 -22.60
N THR A 108 15.80 15.82 -23.60
CA THR A 108 14.40 15.40 -23.48
C THR A 108 14.27 13.97 -22.97
N GLU A 109 14.11 13.82 -21.66
CA GLU A 109 13.52 12.65 -21.01
C GLU A 109 12.01 12.57 -21.36
N PRO A 110 11.40 11.38 -21.38
CA PRO A 110 9.95 11.24 -21.63
C PRO A 110 9.17 12.12 -20.66
N ALA A 111 8.02 12.62 -21.11
CA ALA A 111 7.18 13.57 -20.36
C ALA A 111 6.87 13.05 -18.95
N SER A 112 7.74 13.40 -18.02
CA SER A 112 7.59 13.09 -16.61
C SER A 112 6.46 13.98 -16.12
N VAL A 113 5.40 13.37 -15.58
CA VAL A 113 4.31 14.14 -14.99
C VAL A 113 4.87 14.78 -13.71
N GLY A 114 5.14 16.08 -13.78
CA GLY A 114 5.60 16.87 -12.65
C GLY A 114 4.43 17.19 -11.71
N GLY A 115 4.70 17.22 -10.41
CA GLY A 115 3.73 17.57 -9.38
C GLY A 115 4.41 17.80 -8.05
N TRP A 116 3.63 18.13 -7.02
CA TRP A 116 4.14 18.25 -5.66
C TRP A 116 4.15 16.88 -5.00
N PHE A 117 5.02 16.70 -4.00
CA PHE A 117 4.94 15.52 -3.14
C PHE A 117 4.91 15.91 -1.67
N HIS A 118 4.25 15.09 -0.87
CA HIS A 118 4.18 15.22 0.59
C HIS A 118 4.62 13.91 1.24
N LYS A 119 5.52 14.00 2.23
CA LYS A 119 5.89 12.87 3.09
C LYS A 119 4.90 12.79 4.24
N ALA A 120 4.09 11.74 4.25
CA ALA A 120 3.09 11.46 5.27
C ALA A 120 3.58 10.33 6.20
N SER A 121 3.08 10.34 7.44
CA SER A 121 3.28 9.28 8.42
C SER A 121 1.96 8.95 9.09
N TYR A 122 1.60 7.66 9.10
CA TYR A 122 0.40 7.13 9.72
C TYR A 122 0.78 6.32 10.96
N LEU A 123 -0.01 6.47 12.02
CA LEU A 123 0.12 5.63 13.20
C LEU A 123 -0.27 4.19 12.85
N GLN A 124 0.61 3.23 13.11
CA GLN A 124 0.26 1.82 12.97
C GLN A 124 -0.52 1.37 14.19
N HIS A 125 -1.80 1.04 13.99
CA HIS A 125 -2.61 0.44 15.03
C HIS A 125 -2.15 -1.02 15.24
N LYS A 126 -1.54 -1.30 16.39
CA LYS A 126 -1.35 -2.67 16.86
C LYS A 126 -2.73 -3.20 17.24
N SER A 127 -3.13 -4.36 16.71
CA SER A 127 -4.33 -5.04 17.18
C SER A 127 -4.25 -5.13 18.70
N ALA A 128 -5.28 -4.64 19.39
CA ALA A 128 -5.47 -5.00 20.78
C ALA A 128 -5.54 -6.52 20.80
N ALA A 129 -4.53 -7.17 21.39
CA ALA A 129 -4.58 -8.60 21.65
C ALA A 129 -5.97 -8.87 22.21
N SER A 130 -6.67 -9.85 21.62
CA SER A 130 -8.01 -10.24 22.02
C SER A 130 -8.07 -10.19 23.54
N SER A 131 -8.83 -9.24 24.09
CA SER A 131 -9.17 -9.33 25.49
C SER A 131 -9.99 -10.60 25.60
N ASP A 132 -9.35 -11.70 25.97
CA ASP A 132 -10.04 -12.88 26.45
C ASP A 132 -10.89 -12.39 27.61
N ARG A 133 -12.15 -12.12 27.31
CA ARG A 133 -13.16 -11.81 28.30
C ARG A 133 -13.53 -13.12 28.96
N ASP A 134 -12.64 -13.61 29.81
CA ASP A 134 -13.07 -14.41 30.94
C ASP A 134 -13.89 -13.48 31.83
N SER A 135 -15.20 -13.61 31.67
CA SER A 135 -16.20 -13.07 32.59
C SER A 135 -15.91 -13.61 33.99
N ALA A 136 -15.27 -12.81 34.83
CA ALA A 136 -15.59 -12.65 36.26
C ALA A 136 -14.48 -11.83 36.95
N SER A 137 -14.77 -10.59 37.33
CA SER A 137 -14.57 -10.04 38.69
C SER A 137 -14.81 -8.52 38.69
N ASP A 138 -15.47 -8.06 39.75
CA ASP A 138 -15.98 -6.70 40.04
C ASP A 138 -14.97 -5.54 39.92
N PRO A 139 -15.45 -4.28 39.79
CA PRO A 139 -14.61 -3.13 39.54
C PRO A 139 -14.03 -2.59 40.86
N THR A 140 -12.71 -2.63 41.02
CA THR A 140 -12.02 -1.76 41.98
C THR A 140 -11.25 -0.70 41.23
N SER A 141 -11.78 0.52 41.36
CA SER A 141 -11.14 1.80 41.10
C SER A 141 -9.69 1.82 41.57
N GLY A 142 -8.78 2.10 40.65
CA GLY A 142 -7.39 2.40 40.93
C GLY A 142 -6.76 3.03 39.70
N GLN A 143 -6.96 4.34 39.51
CA GLN A 143 -6.15 5.16 38.61
C GLN A 143 -4.68 4.83 38.87
N THR A 144 -4.01 4.24 37.88
CA THR A 144 -2.56 4.24 37.85
C THR A 144 -2.18 5.13 36.68
N GLU A 145 -1.90 6.37 37.03
CA GLU A 145 -1.15 7.32 36.23
C GLU A 145 0.22 6.70 35.91
N GLN A 146 0.30 5.95 34.80
CA GLN A 146 1.52 5.68 34.06
C GLN A 146 1.19 5.71 32.55
N ASP A 147 0.52 6.79 32.16
CA ASP A 147 0.73 7.39 30.85
C ASP A 147 2.16 7.96 30.81
N GLU A 148 2.75 8.03 29.61
CA GLU A 148 4.02 8.70 29.28
C GLU A 148 5.34 7.92 29.45
N GLN A 149 5.37 6.64 29.06
CA GLN A 149 6.64 6.07 28.60
C GLN A 149 6.47 5.53 27.18
N HIS A 150 6.64 6.44 26.22
CA HIS A 150 6.85 6.24 24.77
C HIS A 150 6.90 4.76 24.35
N ALA A 151 5.72 4.13 24.21
CA ALA A 151 5.60 3.03 23.28
C ALA A 151 5.85 3.68 21.93
N ALA A 152 7.06 3.51 21.37
CA ALA A 152 7.36 3.88 20.00
C ALA A 152 6.24 3.30 19.15
N THR A 153 5.34 4.18 18.72
CA THR A 153 4.23 3.79 17.87
C THR A 153 4.90 3.54 16.53
N ASP A 154 4.92 2.28 16.11
CA ASP A 154 5.42 1.96 14.78
C ASP A 154 4.64 2.83 13.79
N ASN A 155 5.34 3.56 12.93
CA ASN A 155 4.73 4.48 11.98
C ASN A 155 4.89 3.91 10.58
N MET A 156 3.79 3.88 9.84
CA MET A 156 3.81 3.58 8.41
C MET A 156 4.06 4.89 7.66
N THR A 157 5.17 4.99 6.95
CA THR A 157 5.50 6.17 6.13
C THR A 157 4.91 6.04 4.73
N ALA A 158 4.56 7.18 4.12
CA ALA A 158 4.07 7.25 2.75
C ALA A 158 4.54 8.52 2.04
N VAL A 159 4.54 8.49 0.71
CA VAL A 159 4.70 9.64 -0.17
C VAL A 159 3.42 9.84 -0.94
N GLU A 160 2.79 11.00 -0.78
CA GLU A 160 1.65 11.45 -1.56
C GLU A 160 2.14 12.27 -2.75
N PHE A 161 1.67 11.95 -3.94
CA PHE A 161 1.86 12.75 -5.14
C PHE A 161 0.60 13.59 -5.39
N ILE A 162 0.82 14.88 -5.58
CA ILE A 162 -0.22 15.91 -5.63
C ILE A 162 -0.11 16.63 -6.97
N GLN A 163 -1.23 16.76 -7.67
CA GLN A 163 -1.34 17.55 -8.90
C GLN A 163 -2.44 18.59 -8.76
N GLU A 164 -2.33 19.66 -9.55
CA GLU A 164 -3.43 20.59 -9.75
C GLU A 164 -4.43 19.95 -10.72
N GLU A 165 -5.72 20.01 -10.39
CA GLU A 165 -6.79 19.55 -11.26
C GLU A 165 -7.16 20.70 -12.21
N ASP A 166 -6.92 20.49 -13.51
CA ASP A 166 -6.99 21.54 -14.53
C ASP A 166 -8.39 22.15 -14.71
N LYS A 167 -9.44 21.44 -14.34
CA LYS A 167 -10.83 21.85 -14.61
C LYS A 167 -11.38 22.78 -13.55
N TYR A 168 -10.97 22.60 -12.30
CA TYR A 168 -11.51 23.33 -11.15
C TYR A 168 -10.43 24.05 -10.33
N GLY A 169 -9.15 23.86 -10.65
CA GLY A 169 -8.01 24.56 -10.03
C GLY A 169 -7.73 24.15 -8.59
N ASN A 170 -8.22 22.98 -8.16
CA ASN A 170 -7.94 22.44 -6.84
C ASN A 170 -6.73 21.49 -6.88
N THR A 171 -5.93 21.48 -5.82
CA THR A 171 -4.90 20.46 -5.63
C THR A 171 -5.53 19.15 -5.19
N VAL A 172 -5.17 18.05 -5.84
CA VAL A 172 -5.65 16.69 -5.52
C VAL A 172 -4.47 15.77 -5.26
N VAL A 173 -4.57 14.94 -4.22
CA VAL A 173 -3.69 13.78 -4.08
C VAL A 173 -4.11 12.80 -5.17
N VAL A 174 -3.25 12.65 -6.18
CA VAL A 174 -3.50 11.73 -7.30
C VAL A 174 -3.02 10.32 -6.97
N ASP A 175 -1.94 10.22 -6.20
CA ASP A 175 -1.31 8.96 -5.85
C ASP A 175 -0.73 9.01 -4.44
N GLN A 176 -0.62 7.83 -3.81
CA GLN A 176 0.02 7.67 -2.52
C GLN A 176 0.74 6.32 -2.48
N LEU A 177 2.04 6.33 -2.22
CA LEU A 177 2.87 5.14 -2.11
C LEU A 177 3.37 4.97 -0.68
N PHE A 178 3.15 3.80 -0.09
CA PHE A 178 3.69 3.46 1.22
C PHE A 178 5.15 3.03 1.12
N THR A 179 5.98 3.56 2.02
CA THR A 179 7.44 3.36 2.08
C THR A 179 7.90 2.75 3.39
N GLY A 180 7.00 2.56 4.37
CA GLY A 180 7.30 1.99 5.67
C GLY A 180 7.29 0.45 5.68
N GLU A 181 7.77 -0.13 6.77
CA GLU A 181 7.68 -1.57 6.99
C GLU A 181 6.26 -1.96 7.41
N TRP A 182 5.72 -3.00 6.78
CA TRP A 182 4.48 -3.61 7.21
C TRP A 182 4.76 -4.52 8.41
N GLY A 183 4.00 -4.34 9.50
CA GLY A 183 4.08 -5.20 10.69
C GLY A 183 3.89 -6.67 10.29
N ARG A 184 4.80 -7.51 10.77
CA ARG A 184 4.89 -8.93 10.41
C ARG A 184 3.89 -9.80 11.17
#